data_AF-A0A0N1L6L8-F1
#
_entry.id   AF-A0A0N1L6L8-F1
#
_cell.length_a   1.000
_cell.length_b   1.000
_cell.length_c   1.000
_cell.angle_alpha   90.00
_cell.angle_beta   90.00
_cell.angle_gamma   90.00
#
_symmetry.space_group_name_H-M   'P 1'
#
loop_
_entity.id
_entity.type
_entity.pdbx_description
1 polymer ?
#
loop_
_entity_poly.entity_id
_entity_poly.type
_entity_poly.pdbx_seq_one_letter_code
_entity_poly.pdbx_strand_id
1 'polypeptide(L)'
;MNAHSARTFKSGNSEAIRLPKGLGFGIGAEVLIERDGDRLVLTALAEPADAVRKEMRQLVEDLRAIRGDTVIPREERDVDWWPDRPGL
;
A
#
# COMPACT_ATOMS: atom_id res chain seq x y z
N MET A 1 16.40 -16.76 6.59
CA MET A 1 16.54 -15.63 5.64
C MET A 1 17.19 -16.17 4.38
N ASN A 2 16.52 -16.08 3.24
CA ASN A 2 17.09 -16.54 1.96
C ASN A 2 17.90 -15.39 1.36
N ALA A 3 19.21 -15.37 1.62
CA ALA A 3 20.11 -14.39 1.02
C ALA A 3 20.65 -14.95 -0.30
N HIS A 4 20.57 -14.15 -1.37
CA HIS A 4 21.12 -14.50 -2.67
C HIS A 4 22.28 -13.55 -3.00
N SER A 5 23.46 -14.09 -3.32
CA SER A 5 24.57 -13.31 -3.85
C SER A 5 24.44 -13.17 -5.36
N ALA A 6 24.51 -11.95 -5.87
CA ALA A 6 24.52 -11.67 -7.30
C ALA A 6 25.62 -10.64 -7.62
N ARG A 7 26.15 -10.69 -8.84
CA ARG A 7 27.05 -9.66 -9.37
C ARG A 7 26.24 -8.66 -10.18
N THR A 8 26.61 -7.39 -10.10
CA THR A 8 26.05 -6.35 -10.97
C THR A 8 26.49 -6.57 -12.42
N PHE A 9 25.72 -6.02 -13.34
CA PHE A 9 26.06 -6.04 -14.77
C PHE A 9 25.62 -4.75 -15.44
N LYS A 10 26.21 -4.45 -16.59
CA LYS A 10 25.85 -3.28 -17.38
C LYS A 10 24.59 -3.57 -18.20
N SER A 11 23.61 -2.68 -18.13
CA SER A 11 22.40 -2.68 -18.94
C SER A 11 22.26 -1.31 -19.61
N GLY A 12 22.53 -1.23 -20.91
CA GLY A 12 22.66 0.04 -21.60
C GLY A 12 23.78 0.89 -21.00
N ASN A 13 23.47 2.11 -20.56
CA ASN A 13 24.41 3.01 -19.90
C ASN A 13 24.39 2.94 -18.36
N SER A 14 23.63 1.99 -17.79
CA SER A 14 23.38 1.89 -16.36
C SER A 14 23.90 0.57 -15.77
N GLU A 15 24.00 0.53 -14.44
CA GLU A 15 24.25 -0.69 -13.68
C GLU A 15 22.93 -1.35 -13.27
N ALA A 16 22.88 -2.68 -13.30
CA ALA A 16 21.71 -3.46 -12.92
C ALA A 16 22.10 -4.71 -12.12
N ILE A 17 21.14 -5.23 -11.34
CA ILE A 17 21.20 -6.54 -10.69
C ILE A 17 20.06 -7.42 -11.19
N ARG A 18 20.29 -8.74 -11.22
CA ARG A 18 19.22 -9.70 -11.53
C ARG A 18 18.46 -10.03 -10.25
N LEU A 19 17.14 -9.88 -10.27
CA LEU A 19 16.26 -10.34 -9.19
C LEU A 19 15.78 -11.76 -9.53
N PRO A 20 16.15 -12.79 -8.72
CA PRO A 20 15.60 -14.14 -8.84
C PRO A 20 14.07 -14.14 -8.70
N LYS A 21 13.40 -15.20 -9.20
CA LYS A 21 11.92 -15.31 -9.18
C LYS A 21 11.28 -15.07 -7.80
N GLY A 22 11.95 -15.42 -6.70
CA GLY A 22 11.44 -15.20 -5.35
C GLY A 22 11.69 -13.80 -4.77
N LEU A 23 12.46 -12.94 -5.44
CA LEU A 23 12.81 -11.58 -5.01
C LEU A 23 12.27 -10.49 -5.97
N GLY A 24 11.75 -10.87 -7.14
CA GLY A 24 11.23 -9.91 -8.12
C GLY A 24 9.85 -9.35 -7.72
N PHE A 25 9.60 -8.09 -8.07
CA PHE A 25 8.33 -7.40 -7.81
C PHE A 25 7.25 -7.67 -8.88
N GLY A 26 7.60 -8.34 -9.97
CA GLY A 26 6.76 -8.49 -11.16
C GLY A 26 7.26 -7.67 -12.34
N ILE A 27 6.82 -8.02 -13.56
CA ILE A 27 7.20 -7.29 -14.77
C ILE A 27 6.42 -5.97 -14.82
N GLY A 28 7.12 -4.86 -15.06
CA GLY A 28 6.51 -3.54 -15.18
C GLY A 28 6.19 -2.85 -13.85
N ALA A 29 6.56 -3.46 -12.71
CA ALA A 29 6.38 -2.83 -11.41
C ALA A 29 7.31 -1.60 -11.26
N GLU A 30 6.75 -0.49 -10.79
CA GLU A 30 7.53 0.67 -10.37
C GLU A 30 8.16 0.42 -9.00
N VAL A 31 9.40 0.88 -8.83
CA VAL A 31 10.19 0.60 -7.62
C VAL A 31 10.91 1.87 -7.20
N LEU A 32 10.74 2.24 -5.94
CA LEU A 32 11.54 3.25 -5.27
C LEU A 32 12.87 2.64 -4.85
N ILE A 33 13.97 3.31 -5.17
CA ILE A 33 15.32 2.90 -4.79
C ILE A 33 15.90 3.95 -3.85
N GLU A 34 16.16 3.56 -2.61
CA GLU A 34 16.77 4.42 -1.59
C GLU A 34 18.16 3.89 -1.21
N ARG A 35 19.09 4.82 -0.98
CA ARG A 35 20.44 4.48 -0.50
C ARG A 35 20.56 4.86 0.97
N ASP A 36 20.81 3.85 1.81
CA ASP A 36 21.06 3.98 3.23
C ASP A 36 22.50 3.49 3.52
N GLY A 37 23.45 4.43 3.45
CA GLY A 37 24.88 4.13 3.52
C GLY A 37 25.32 3.12 2.45
N ASP A 38 25.74 1.95 2.91
CA ASP A 38 26.21 0.84 2.06
C ASP A 38 25.07 -0.11 1.61
N ARG A 39 23.83 0.20 1.98
CA ARG A 39 22.65 -0.59 1.62
C ARG A 39 21.84 0.13 0.55
N LEU A 40 21.28 -0.66 -0.36
CA LEU A 40 20.20 -0.22 -1.25
C LEU A 40 18.91 -0.89 -0.77
N VAL A 41 17.89 -0.07 -0.55
CA VAL A 41 16.54 -0.51 -0.19
C VAL A 41 15.64 -0.32 -1.41
N LEU A 42 14.99 -1.40 -1.83
CA LEU A 42 14.08 -1.44 -2.96
C LEU A 42 12.67 -1.63 -2.42
N THR A 43 11.79 -0.68 -2.70
CA THR A 43 10.39 -0.72 -2.25
C THR A 43 9.47 -0.65 -3.45
N ALA A 44 8.58 -1.63 -3.63
CA ALA A 44 7.58 -1.58 -4.69
C ALA A 44 6.66 -0.39 -4.46
N LEU A 45 6.52 0.46 -5.48
CA LEU A 45 5.50 1.49 -5.51
C LEU A 45 4.22 0.79 -5.94
N ALA A 46 3.29 0.62 -4.98
CA ALA A 46 1.97 0.13 -5.32
C ALA A 46 1.28 1.18 -6.20
N GLU A 47 0.54 0.73 -7.21
CA GLU A 47 -0.44 1.58 -7.88
C GLU A 47 -1.31 2.27 -6.81
N PRO A 48 -1.67 3.56 -6.96
CA PRO A 48 -2.40 4.28 -5.94
C PRO A 48 -3.66 3.54 -5.44
N ALA A 49 -4.33 2.81 -6.33
CA ALA A 49 -5.48 1.98 -6.00
C ALA A 49 -5.14 0.80 -5.06
N ASP A 50 -3.97 0.18 -5.21
CA ASP A 50 -3.54 -0.94 -4.37
C ASP A 50 -2.99 -0.47 -3.03
N ALA A 51 -2.34 0.70 -2.98
CA ALA A 51 -2.00 1.38 -1.73
C ALA A 51 -3.25 1.69 -0.91
N VAL A 52 -4.25 2.34 -1.52
CA VAL A 52 -5.53 2.64 -0.86
C VAL A 52 -6.24 1.36 -0.39
N ARG A 53 -6.26 0.29 -1.19
CA ARG A 53 -6.83 -0.99 -0.76
C ARG A 53 -6.09 -1.62 0.41
N LYS A 54 -4.77 -1.46 0.48
CA LYS A 54 -3.95 -1.95 1.61
C LYS A 54 -4.24 -1.14 2.86
N GLU A 55 -4.24 0.19 2.76
CA GLU A 55 -4.57 1.10 3.86
C GLU A 55 -5.99 0.88 4.37
N MET A 56 -6.97 0.75 3.48
CA MET A 56 -8.36 0.45 3.85
C MET A 56 -8.50 -0.91 4.56
N ARG A 57 -7.73 -1.91 4.14
CA ARG A 57 -7.72 -3.21 4.85
C ARG A 57 -7.16 -3.06 6.26
N GLN A 58 -6.04 -2.34 6.42
CA GLN A 58 -5.46 -2.09 7.73
C GLN A 58 -6.43 -1.31 8.62
N LEU A 59 -7.04 -0.24 8.11
CA LEU A 59 -8.04 0.54 8.83
C LEU A 59 -9.22 -0.33 9.30
N VAL A 60 -9.72 -1.23 8.45
CA VAL A 60 -10.80 -2.15 8.82
C VAL A 60 -10.36 -3.12 9.92
N GLU A 61 -9.12 -3.61 9.89
CA GLU A 61 -8.57 -4.46 10.95
C GLU A 61 -8.44 -3.69 12.27
N ASP A 62 -7.93 -2.46 12.23
CA ASP A 62 -7.78 -1.60 13.40
C ASP A 62 -9.15 -1.28 14.03
N LEU A 63 -10.15 -0.95 13.19
CA LEU A 63 -11.53 -0.72 13.65
C LEU A 63 -12.14 -1.98 14.27
N ARG A 64 -11.85 -3.17 13.75
CA ARG A 64 -12.30 -4.44 14.34
C ARG A 64 -11.63 -4.69 15.68
N ALA A 65 -10.34 -4.39 15.81
CA ALA A 65 -9.61 -4.52 17.06
C ALA A 65 -10.16 -3.59 18.14
N ILE A 66 -10.47 -2.33 17.79
CA ILE A 66 -11.09 -1.35 18.70
C ILE A 66 -12.48 -1.80 19.13
N ARG A 67 -13.29 -2.30 18.20
CA ARG A 67 -14.67 -2.75 18.46
C ARG A 67 -14.71 -3.98 19.38
N GLY A 68 -13.75 -4.88 19.27
CA GLY A 68 -13.76 -6.19 19.94
C GLY A 68 -14.99 -7.02 19.53
N ASP A 69 -15.58 -7.73 20.49
CA ASP A 69 -16.75 -8.60 20.27
C ASP A 69 -18.10 -7.85 20.29
N THR A 70 -18.08 -6.52 20.47
CA THR A 70 -19.29 -5.71 20.61
C THR A 70 -20.10 -5.76 19.32
N VAL A 71 -21.38 -6.14 19.37
CA VAL A 71 -22.28 -6.07 18.20
C VAL A 71 -23.18 -4.85 18.31
N ILE A 72 -22.90 -3.84 17.48
CA ILE A 72 -23.71 -2.62 17.38
C ILE A 72 -24.58 -2.74 16.12
N PRO A 73 -25.90 -2.49 16.19
CA PRO A 73 -26.72 -2.42 15.00
C PRO A 73 -26.22 -1.31 14.07
N ARG A 74 -26.39 -1.49 12.76
CA ARG A 74 -26.06 -0.46 11.78
C ARG A 74 -26.96 0.75 12.04
N GLU A 75 -26.35 1.92 12.20
CA GLU A 75 -27.08 3.18 12.28
C GLU A 75 -27.86 3.42 10.97
N GLU A 76 -29.14 3.72 11.11
CA GLU A 76 -29.96 4.17 9.99
C GLU A 76 -29.73 5.67 9.82
N ARG A 77 -29.45 6.10 8.59
CA ARG A 77 -29.24 7.51 8.30
C ARG A 77 -30.57 8.24 8.49
N ASP A 78 -30.56 9.29 9.31
CA ASP A 78 -31.72 10.16 9.49
C ASP A 78 -32.23 10.66 8.12
N VAL A 79 -33.54 10.69 7.99
CA VAL A 79 -34.19 11.36 6.86
C VAL A 79 -33.83 12.84 6.90
N ASP A 80 -33.60 13.40 5.71
CA ASP A 80 -33.29 14.81 5.58
C ASP A 80 -34.51 15.63 6.02
N TRP A 81 -34.46 16.16 7.24
CA TRP A 81 -35.59 16.82 7.90
C TRP A 81 -35.49 18.35 7.80
N TRP A 82 -34.51 18.87 7.05
CA TRP A 82 -34.23 20.30 7.02
C TRP A 82 -35.48 21.09 6.64
N PRO A 83 -35.96 22.02 7.49
CA PRO A 83 -37.17 22.76 7.21
C PRO A 83 -36.94 23.74 6.07
N ASP A 84 -37.94 23.91 5.21
CA ASP A 84 -37.97 24.99 4.23
C ASP A 84 -37.91 26.34 4.97
N ARG A 85 -36.95 27.18 4.57
CA ARG A 85 -36.79 28.53 5.10
C ARG A 85 -37.20 29.53 4.02
N PRO A 86 -38.42 30.10 4.09
CA PRO A 86 -38.82 31.11 3.12
C PRO A 86 -37.97 32.38 3.30
N GLY A 87 -37.34 32.88 2.24
CA GLY A 87 -36.61 34.16 2.25
C GLY A 87 -35.18 34.17 1.70
N LEU A 88 -34.76 33.12 0.98
CA LEU A 88 -33.56 33.11 0.13
C LEU A 88 -33.94 32.63 -1.28
#